data_AF-A0A7H4M423-F1
#
_entry.id   AF-A0A7H4M423-F1
#
_cell.length_a   1.000
_cell.length_b   1.000
_cell.length_c   1.000
_cell.angle_alpha   90.00
_cell.angle_beta   90.00
_cell.angle_gamma   90.00
#
_symmetry.space_group_name_H-M   'P 1'
#
loop_
_entity.id
_entity.type
_entity.pdbx_description
1 polymer ?
#
loop_
_entity_poly.entity_id
_entity_poly.type
_entity_poly.pdbx_seq_one_letter_code
_entity_poly.pdbx_strand_id
1 'polypeptide(L)' 'MLGLSDRVLVMHEGKLKANLINQGLTQEQVMEAALRSERHVEEHVV' A
#
# COMPACT_ATOMS: atom_id res chain seq x y z
N MET A 1 -2.08 9.34 -11.89
CA MET A 1 -2.46 7.94 -12.12
C MET A 1 -1.44 7.05 -11.44
N LEU A 2 -1.88 6.12 -10.58
CA LEU A 2 -1.13 4.89 -10.33
C LEU A 2 -1.27 4.07 -11.63
N GLY A 3 -0.18 3.55 -12.18
CA GLY A 3 -0.14 3.01 -13.55
C GLY A 3 -1.03 1.77 -13.78
N LEU A 4 -0.82 1.09 -14.92
CA LEU A 4 -1.55 -0.13 -15.34
C LEU A 4 -1.32 -1.37 -14.44
N SER A 5 -0.73 -1.21 -13.25
CA SER A 5 -0.36 -2.31 -12.37
C SER A 5 -1.57 -2.79 -11.56
N ASP A 6 -1.77 -4.10 -11.47
CA ASP A 6 -2.85 -4.68 -10.63
C ASP A 6 -2.59 -4.53 -9.12
N ARG A 7 -1.33 -4.28 -8.74
CA ARG A 7 -0.90 -4.14 -7.35
C ARG A 7 0.11 -3.01 -7.17
N VAL A 8 0.09 -2.42 -5.97
CA VAL A 8 1.03 -1.39 -5.53
C VAL A 8 1.77 -1.91 -4.30
N LEU A 9 3.10 -1.98 -4.39
CA LEU A 9 3.98 -2.34 -3.27
C LEU A 9 4.50 -1.07 -2.62
N VAL A 10 4.26 -0.94 -1.31
CA VAL A 10 4.78 0.18 -0.52
C VAL A 10 6.02 -0.32 0.22
N MET A 11 7.16 0.33 -0.02
CA MET A 11 8.45 -0.03 0.56
C MET A 11 8.94 1.05 1.52
N HIS A 12 9.63 0.64 2.58
CA HIS A 12 10.38 1.53 3.47
C HIS A 12 11.68 0.83 3.89
N GLU A 13 12.82 1.51 3.74
CA GLU A 13 14.15 0.99 4.10
C GLU A 13 14.47 -0.41 3.54
N GLY A 14 14.06 -0.67 2.29
CA GLY A 14 14.28 -1.97 1.64
C GLY A 14 13.35 -3.09 2.11
N LYS A 15 12.39 -2.80 2.99
CA LYS A 15 11.37 -3.74 3.45
C LYS A 15 10.01 -3.43 2.84
N LEU A 16 9.24 -4.48 2.56
CA LEU A 16 7.85 -4.36 2.14
C LEU A 16 6.99 -3.97 3.34
N LYS A 17 6.30 -2.83 3.23
CA LYS A 17 5.40 -2.30 4.25
C LYS A 17 3.93 -2.60 3.96
N ALA A 18 3.54 -2.62 2.68
CA ALA A 18 2.19 -2.99 2.25
C ALA A 18 2.17 -3.55 0.83
N ASN A 19 1.19 -4.42 0.56
CA ASN A 19 0.87 -4.96 -0.74
C ASN A 19 -0.62 -4.68 -1.03
N LEU A 20 -0.89 -3.68 -1.86
CA LEU A 20 -2.23 -3.14 -2.09
C LEU A 20 -2.77 -3.60 -3.43
N ILE A 21 -4.05 -3.98 -3.49
CA ILE A 21 -4.76 -4.29 -4.74
C ILE A 21 -5.19 -2.96 -5.40
N ASN A 22 -4.92 -2.79 -6.69
CA ASN A 22 -5.25 -1.57 -7.44
C ASN A 22 -6.68 -1.61 -8.02
N GLN A 23 -7.68 -1.82 -7.15
CA GLN A 23 -9.11 -1.80 -7.51
C GLN A 23 -9.75 -0.47 -7.07
N GLY A 24 -9.41 0.63 -7.75
CA GLY A 24 -9.85 1.98 -7.36
C GLY A 24 -9.00 2.61 -6.26
N LEU A 25 -7.79 2.09 -6.05
CA LEU A 25 -6.84 2.58 -5.07
C LEU A 25 -6.44 4.03 -5.38
N THR A 26 -6.64 4.93 -4.42
CA THR A 26 -6.26 6.32 -4.56
C THR A 26 -4.81 6.55 -4.16
N GLN A 27 -4.23 7.64 -4.63
CA GLN A 27 -2.88 8.04 -4.24
C GLN A 27 -2.78 8.36 -2.75
N GLU A 28 -3.85 8.89 -2.14
CA GLU A 28 -3.92 9.16 -0.70
C GLU A 28 -3.86 7.87 0.12
N GLN A 29 -4.60 6.82 -0.29
CA GLN A 29 -4.54 5.51 0.37
C GLN A 29 -3.15 4.87 0.30
N VAL A 30 -2.43 5.07 -0.82
CA VAL A 30 -1.02 4.64 -0.93
C VAL A 30 -0.12 5.42 0.03
N MET A 31 -0.32 6.74 0.14
CA MET A 31 0.44 7.58 1.06
C MET A 31 0.17 7.21 2.52
N GLU A 32 -1.08 6.99 2.89
CA GLU A 32 -1.45 6.53 4.24
C GLU A 32 -0.78 5.19 4.58
N ALA A 33 -0.81 4.22 3.65
CA ALA A 33 -0.09 2.97 3.81
C ALA A 33 1.42 3.21 4.01
N ALA A 34 2.01 4.18 3.30
CA ALA A 34 3.41 4.56 3.46
C ALA A 34 3.73 5.28 4.78
N LEU A 35 2.74 5.88 5.45
CA LEU A 35 2.90 6.59 6.73
C LEU A 35 2.53 5.76 7.97
N ARG A 36 1.68 4.72 7.85
CA ARG A 36 1.31 3.82 8.97
C ARG A 36 2.54 3.19 9.62
N SER A 37 2.79 3.43 10.92
CA SER A 37 3.92 2.79 11.62
C SER A 37 3.80 1.26 11.59
N GLU A 38 4.94 0.55 11.67
CA GLU A 38 5.07 -0.93 11.54
C GLU A 38 4.21 -1.77 12.52
N ARG A 39 3.46 -1.14 13.43
CA ARG A 39 2.78 -1.82 14.54
C ARG A 39 1.45 -2.51 14.21
N HIS A 40 0.89 -2.40 13.01
CA HIS A 40 -0.30 -3.16 12.62
C HIS A 40 -0.29 -3.46 11.12
N VAL A 41 0.26 -4.62 10.74
CA VAL A 41 -0.01 -5.24 9.44
C VAL A 41 -0.68 -6.58 9.70
N GLU A 42 -1.88 -6.52 10.27
CA GLU A 42 -2.89 -7.57 10.08
C GLU A 42 -4.17 -6.85 9.69
N GLU A 43 -4.53 -6.97 8.41
CA GLU A 43 -5.85 -7.36 7.93
C GLU A 43 -6.15 -6.78 6.53
N HIS A 44 -6.42 -7.73 5.63
CA HIS A 44 -7.40 -7.69 4.56
C HIS A 44 -8.01 -6.33 4.22
N VAL A 45 -7.69 -5.83 3.03
CA VAL A 45 -8.62 -4.97 2.29
C VAL A 45 -9.53 -5.92 1.51
N VAL A 46 -10.78 -6.04 1.96
CA VAL A 46 -11.89 -6.73 1.26
C VAL A 46 -12.28 -5.93 0.02
#